data_AF-A0ABC8KEB8-F1
#
_entry.id   AF-A0ABC8KEB8-F1
#
_cell.length_a   1.000
_cell.length_b   1.000
_cell.length_c   1.000
_cell.angle_alpha   90.00
_cell.angle_beta   90.00
_cell.angle_gamma   90.00
#
_symmetry.space_group_name_H-M   'P 1'
#
loop_
_entity.id
_entity.type
_entity.pdbx_description
1 polymer ?
#
loop_
_entity_poly.entity_id
_entity_poly.type
_entity_poly.pdbx_seq_one_letter_code
_entity_poly.pdbx_strand_id
1 'polypeptide(L)'
;MSNHLQGPVPTYPKQVLTKEEENMVSLQAESIVNTVAFPMVLKAALELGVIDTITAAGNDAWLSPSEITASLRTKPKNPEAPVLLDRMLRLLVSHSMLKCRIVECRENGRTGNMERVYAAEPVCKYFVKDSDGSGSLASLFIMFHDQVIFKTWTNLKDVILEGRDAFRTAHGMSLFEYINLDERFGELFHRAMSESSTMIMKKVLEVYRGFEGVDTLVDVGGANGTILGLITCKYPHIKGVNFDLAQVLTHAPFYPGTKLNKSYNIKF
;
A
#
# COMPACT_ATOMS: atom_id res chain seq x y z
N MET A 1 31.92 -44.05 19.60
CA MET A 1 30.85 -43.32 20.30
C MET A 1 31.51 -42.14 20.99
N SER A 2 31.53 -40.98 20.35
CA SER A 2 32.17 -39.78 20.87
C SER A 2 31.10 -38.87 21.46
N ASN A 3 31.12 -38.72 22.78
CA ASN A 3 30.26 -37.80 23.52
C ASN A 3 30.68 -36.36 23.19
N HIS A 4 29.90 -35.68 22.35
CA HIS A 4 29.98 -34.22 22.22
C HIS A 4 29.37 -33.57 23.47
N LEU A 5 30.24 -33.20 24.41
CA LEU A 5 29.90 -32.26 25.49
C LEU A 5 29.51 -30.92 24.86
N GLN A 6 28.23 -30.57 24.91
CA GLN A 6 27.77 -29.21 24.67
C GLN A 6 28.40 -28.31 25.73
N GLY A 7 29.23 -27.36 25.32
CA GLY A 7 29.77 -26.33 26.19
C GLY A 7 28.66 -25.46 26.79
N PRO A 8 28.92 -24.76 27.90
CA PRO A 8 27.92 -23.94 28.58
C PRO A 8 27.41 -22.83 27.65
N VAL A 9 26.09 -22.78 27.48
CA VAL A 9 25.40 -21.68 26.78
C VAL A 9 25.73 -20.38 27.51
N PRO A 10 26.20 -19.32 26.82
CA PRO A 10 26.51 -18.06 27.47
C PRO A 10 25.24 -17.47 28.09
N THR A 11 25.23 -17.39 29.41
CA THR A 11 24.22 -16.67 30.18
C THR A 11 24.44 -15.18 30.00
N TYR A 12 23.62 -14.56 29.14
CA TYR A 12 23.56 -13.10 29.04
C TYR A 12 23.15 -12.53 30.42
N PRO A 13 23.84 -11.49 30.92
CA PRO A 13 23.43 -10.84 32.16
C PRO A 13 22.01 -10.29 32.02
N LYS A 14 21.15 -10.56 33.01
CA LYS A 14 19.81 -9.97 33.06
C LYS A 14 19.95 -8.46 33.10
N GLN A 15 19.50 -7.80 32.05
CA GLN A 15 19.48 -6.35 31.96
C GLN A 15 18.41 -5.84 32.94
N VAL A 16 18.84 -5.19 34.02
CA VAL A 16 17.93 -4.54 34.98
C VAL A 16 17.61 -3.17 34.41
N LEU A 17 16.36 -2.96 34.01
CA LEU A 17 15.88 -1.69 33.48
C LEU A 17 15.70 -0.68 34.64
N THR A 18 15.97 0.59 34.36
CA THR A 18 15.55 1.69 35.23
C THR A 18 14.03 1.88 35.15
N LYS A 19 13.42 2.53 36.15
CA LYS A 19 11.98 2.81 36.17
C LYS A 19 11.49 3.59 34.94
N GLU A 20 12.31 4.47 34.40
CA GLU A 20 11.99 5.24 33.18
C GLU A 20 12.02 4.34 31.94
N GLU A 21 13.01 3.45 31.83
CA GLU A 21 13.09 2.45 30.77
C GLU A 21 11.94 1.44 30.84
N GLU A 22 11.55 1.00 32.04
CA GLU A 22 10.39 0.13 32.25
C GLU A 22 9.09 0.77 31.73
N ASN A 23 8.88 2.07 32.00
CA ASN A 23 7.73 2.80 31.49
C ASN A 23 7.75 2.89 29.95
N MET A 24 8.90 3.18 29.35
CA MET A 24 9.04 3.25 27.89
C MET A 24 8.77 1.89 27.22
N VAL A 25 9.28 0.80 27.81
CA VAL A 25 9.03 -0.57 27.33
C VAL A 25 7.55 -0.93 27.47
N SER A 26 6.88 -0.52 28.56
CA SER A 26 5.45 -0.71 28.75
C SER A 26 4.64 -0.01 27.65
N LEU A 27 4.94 1.27 27.38
CA LEU A 27 4.28 2.03 26.30
C LEU A 27 4.53 1.41 24.92
N GLN A 28 5.73 0.88 24.68
CA GLN A 28 6.03 0.17 23.45
C GLN A 28 5.19 -1.11 23.31
N ALA A 29 5.04 -1.89 24.38
CA ALA A 29 4.21 -3.10 24.38
C ALA A 29 2.74 -2.77 24.10
N GLU A 30 2.20 -1.72 24.72
CA GLU A 30 0.86 -1.21 24.44
C GLU A 30 0.69 -0.74 22.98
N SER A 31 1.70 -0.07 22.43
CA SER A 31 1.71 0.32 21.01
C SER A 31 1.68 -0.90 20.09
N ILE A 32 2.41 -1.97 20.43
CA ILE A 32 2.44 -3.21 19.64
C ILE A 32 1.04 -3.86 19.62
N VAL A 33 0.36 -3.94 20.76
CA VAL A 33 -1.01 -4.47 20.85
C VAL A 33 -1.97 -3.72 19.93
N ASN A 34 -1.77 -2.40 19.78
CA ASN A 34 -2.63 -1.53 18.98
C ASN A 34 -2.16 -1.32 17.54
N THR A 35 -1.15 -2.05 17.07
CA THR A 35 -0.52 -1.86 15.74
C THR A 35 -1.53 -1.89 14.59
N VAL A 36 -2.62 -2.66 14.71
CA VAL A 36 -3.64 -2.76 13.66
C VAL A 36 -4.46 -1.47 13.47
N ALA A 37 -4.49 -0.57 14.46
CA ALA A 37 -5.30 0.64 14.39
C ALA A 37 -4.83 1.58 13.27
N PHE A 38 -3.52 1.86 13.20
CA PHE A 38 -2.96 2.73 12.16
C PHE A 38 -3.27 2.25 10.73
N PRO A 39 -2.93 1.01 10.32
CA PRO A 39 -3.15 0.60 8.95
C PRO A 39 -4.63 0.55 8.58
N MET A 40 -5.52 0.18 9.52
CA MET A 40 -6.96 0.16 9.23
C MET A 40 -7.55 1.56 9.11
N VAL A 41 -7.07 2.52 9.91
CA VAL A 41 -7.44 3.94 9.77
C VAL A 41 -6.91 4.51 8.45
N LEU A 42 -5.67 4.20 8.07
CA LEU A 42 -5.11 4.63 6.79
C LEU A 42 -5.89 4.02 5.61
N LYS A 43 -6.20 2.72 5.66
CA LYS A 43 -7.03 2.05 4.65
C LYS A 43 -8.37 2.78 4.48
N ALA A 44 -9.07 3.05 5.59
CA ALA A 44 -10.34 3.77 5.55
C ALA A 44 -10.17 5.20 5.00
N ALA A 45 -9.11 5.91 5.36
CA ALA A 45 -8.82 7.25 4.82
C ALA A 45 -8.57 7.24 3.31
N LEU A 46 -7.89 6.21 2.78
CA LEU A 46 -7.68 6.02 1.34
C LEU A 46 -8.99 5.67 0.63
N GLU A 47 -9.80 4.77 1.18
CA GLU A 47 -11.09 4.37 0.62
C GLU A 47 -12.10 5.55 0.59
N LEU A 48 -12.09 6.40 1.62
CA LEU A 48 -12.89 7.62 1.68
C LEU A 48 -12.39 8.73 0.73
N GLY A 49 -11.13 8.65 0.26
CA GLY A 49 -10.50 9.70 -0.54
C GLY A 49 -10.06 10.92 0.28
N VAL A 50 -9.81 10.73 1.58
CA VAL A 50 -9.32 11.79 2.48
C VAL A 50 -7.94 12.27 2.05
N ILE A 51 -7.03 11.34 1.76
CA ILE A 51 -5.65 11.67 1.35
C ILE A 51 -5.64 12.41 0.01
N ASP A 52 -6.45 11.97 -0.95
CA ASP A 52 -6.66 12.66 -2.23
C ASP A 52 -7.15 14.10 -2.00
N THR A 53 -8.16 14.26 -1.14
CA THR A 53 -8.81 15.55 -0.86
C THR A 53 -7.83 16.55 -0.25
N ILE A 54 -7.09 16.15 0.79
CA ILE A 54 -6.14 17.05 1.46
C ILE A 54 -4.98 17.39 0.53
N THR A 55 -4.47 16.42 -0.24
CA THR A 55 -3.33 16.67 -1.15
C THR A 55 -3.75 17.56 -2.33
N ALA A 56 -4.96 17.40 -2.85
CA ALA A 56 -5.49 18.23 -3.93
C ALA A 56 -5.73 19.69 -3.53
N ALA A 57 -5.89 19.98 -2.23
CA ALA A 57 -6.03 21.35 -1.74
C ALA A 57 -4.72 22.16 -1.85
N GLY A 58 -3.58 21.50 -2.01
CA GLY A 58 -2.27 22.12 -2.19
C GLY A 58 -1.45 22.25 -0.90
N ASN A 59 -0.16 22.54 -1.05
CA ASN A 59 0.83 22.48 0.04
C ASN A 59 0.61 23.50 1.17
N ASP A 60 -0.06 24.62 0.88
CA ASP A 60 -0.33 25.70 1.84
C ASP A 60 -1.76 25.66 2.40
N ALA A 61 -2.60 24.74 1.92
CA ALA A 61 -3.97 24.61 2.38
C ALA A 61 -4.04 23.81 3.68
N TRP A 62 -4.85 24.32 4.61
CA TRP A 62 -5.18 23.67 5.86
C TRP A 62 -6.69 23.48 5.90
N LEU A 63 -7.13 22.23 6.02
CA LEU A 63 -8.54 21.89 5.99
C LEU A 63 -9.03 21.43 7.36
N SER A 64 -10.20 21.90 7.78
CA SER A 64 -10.89 21.36 8.93
C SER A 64 -11.53 20.00 8.64
N PRO A 65 -11.81 19.16 9.64
CA PRO A 65 -12.54 17.91 9.46
C PRO A 65 -13.89 18.11 8.74
N SER A 66 -14.56 19.23 8.99
CA SER A 66 -15.83 19.59 8.34
C SER A 66 -15.63 19.89 6.85
N GLU A 67 -14.58 20.64 6.50
CA GLU A 67 -14.23 20.95 5.11
C GLU A 67 -13.80 19.71 4.33
N ILE A 68 -13.00 18.83 4.95
CA ILE A 68 -12.60 17.55 4.34
C ILE A 68 -13.84 16.70 4.10
N THR A 69 -14.71 16.56 5.11
CA THR A 69 -15.97 15.81 5.01
C THR A 69 -16.87 16.35 3.90
N ALA A 70 -17.00 17.68 3.81
CA ALA A 70 -17.76 18.36 2.77
C ALA A 70 -17.13 18.22 1.38
N SER A 71 -15.84 17.91 1.28
CA SER A 71 -15.11 17.73 0.02
C SER A 71 -15.02 16.27 -0.44
N LEU A 72 -15.38 15.29 0.40
CA LEU A 72 -15.36 13.87 0.02
C LEU A 72 -16.29 13.60 -1.17
N ARG A 73 -15.86 12.69 -2.06
CA ARG A 73 -16.65 12.26 -3.24
C ARG A 73 -17.99 11.63 -2.83
N THR A 74 -17.94 10.72 -1.87
CA THR A 74 -19.14 10.09 -1.30
C THR A 74 -19.53 10.84 -0.04
N LYS A 75 -20.68 11.53 -0.05
CA LYS A 75 -21.13 12.30 1.12
C LYS A 75 -21.57 11.36 2.25
N PRO A 76 -20.98 11.47 3.45
CA PRO A 76 -21.43 10.66 4.58
C PRO A 76 -22.82 11.09 5.01
N LYS A 77 -23.66 10.11 5.35
CA LYS A 77 -24.98 10.33 5.93
C LYS A 77 -24.94 10.49 7.46
N ASN A 78 -23.80 10.17 8.08
CA ASN A 78 -23.60 10.27 9.51
C ASN A 78 -23.32 11.73 9.91
N PRO A 79 -24.17 12.37 10.75
CA PRO A 79 -23.93 13.74 11.21
C PRO A 79 -22.64 13.87 12.05
N GLU A 80 -22.17 12.79 12.68
CA GLU A 80 -20.93 12.77 13.46
C GLU A 80 -19.67 12.55 12.60
N ALA A 81 -19.80 12.44 11.29
CA ALA A 81 -18.68 12.14 10.40
C ALA A 81 -17.49 13.11 10.57
N PRO A 82 -17.65 14.44 10.71
CA PRO A 82 -16.53 15.35 10.94
C PRO A 82 -15.78 15.04 12.25
N VAL A 83 -16.48 14.68 13.32
CA VAL A 83 -15.89 14.37 14.64
C VAL A 83 -15.13 13.04 14.59
N LEU A 84 -15.69 12.03 13.93
CA LEU A 84 -15.02 10.74 13.74
C LEU A 84 -13.79 10.89 12.83
N LEU A 85 -13.91 11.69 11.77
CA LEU A 85 -12.81 11.99 10.86
C LEU A 85 -11.67 12.70 11.58
N ASP A 86 -11.96 13.69 12.45
CA ASP A 86 -10.94 14.34 13.27
C ASP A 86 -10.11 13.35 14.11
N ARG A 87 -10.75 12.32 14.67
CA ARG A 87 -10.06 11.26 15.42
C ARG A 87 -9.15 10.42 14.52
N MET A 88 -9.60 10.08 13.31
CA MET A 88 -8.79 9.37 12.32
C MET A 88 -7.59 10.20 11.89
N LEU A 89 -7.81 11.47 11.54
CA LEU A 89 -6.76 12.39 11.09
C LEU A 89 -5.68 12.58 12.17
N ARG A 90 -6.07 12.66 13.45
CA ARG A 90 -5.11 12.75 14.56
C ARG A 90 -4.20 11.53 14.68
N LEU A 91 -4.70 10.32 14.40
CA LEU A 91 -3.85 9.12 14.34
C LEU A 91 -2.90 9.16 13.14
N LEU A 92 -3.34 9.68 12.00
CA LEU A 92 -2.46 9.86 10.84
C LEU A 92 -1.37 10.91 11.11
N VAL A 93 -1.66 11.95 11.89
CA VAL A 93 -0.66 12.92 12.34
C VAL A 93 0.41 12.25 13.20
N SER A 94 0.04 11.35 14.12
CA SER A 94 1.04 10.66 14.97
C SER A 94 1.97 9.74 14.17
N HIS A 95 1.63 9.41 12.92
CA HIS A 95 2.43 8.61 12.00
C HIS A 95 3.08 9.46 10.90
N SER A 96 3.14 10.79 11.07
CA SER A 96 3.74 11.72 10.12
C SER A 96 3.18 11.67 8.69
N MET A 97 1.95 11.17 8.54
CA MET A 97 1.20 11.21 7.28
C MET A 97 0.61 12.59 7.04
N LEU A 98 0.16 13.23 8.12
CA LEU A 98 -0.43 14.56 8.11
C LEU A 98 0.24 15.42 9.18
N LYS A 99 0.05 16.72 9.10
CA LYS A 99 0.33 17.67 10.17
C LYS A 99 -0.95 18.38 10.59
N CYS A 100 -1.04 18.78 11.85
CA CYS A 100 -2.17 19.54 12.35
C CYS A 100 -1.73 20.79 13.13
N ARG A 101 -2.60 21.79 13.15
CA ARG A 101 -2.50 22.95 14.03
C ARG A 101 -3.90 23.35 14.50
N ILE A 102 -3.96 24.13 15.58
CA ILE A 102 -5.21 24.67 16.12
C ILE A 102 -5.35 26.11 15.63
N VAL A 103 -6.54 26.46 15.15
CA VAL A 103 -6.89 27.81 14.70
C VAL A 103 -8.13 28.29 15.45
N GLU A 104 -8.20 29.59 15.71
CA GLU A 104 -9.45 30.22 16.19
C GLU A 104 -10.40 30.39 15.01
N CYS A 105 -11.56 29.75 15.09
CA CYS A 105 -12.64 30.06 14.16
C CYS A 105 -13.26 31.41 14.54
N ARG A 106 -13.26 32.36 13.61
CA ARG A 106 -13.94 33.65 13.81
C ARG A 106 -15.34 33.56 13.19
N GLU A 107 -16.35 33.32 14.02
CA GLU A 107 -17.74 33.53 13.62
C GLU A 107 -18.23 34.87 14.18
N ASN A 108 -18.64 35.78 13.30
CA ASN A 108 -19.34 37.03 13.64
C ASN A 108 -18.61 37.95 14.65
N GLY A 109 -17.27 37.99 14.63
CA GLY A 109 -16.48 38.93 15.43
C GLY A 109 -16.40 38.62 16.93
N ARG A 110 -16.86 37.43 17.36
CA ARG A 110 -16.60 36.89 18.70
C ARG A 110 -15.46 35.89 18.64
N THR A 111 -14.69 35.76 19.72
CA THR A 111 -13.73 34.66 19.91
C THR A 111 -14.51 33.35 19.78
N GLY A 112 -14.36 32.65 18.65
CA GLY A 112 -15.07 31.41 18.39
C GLY A 112 -14.30 30.20 18.90
N ASN A 113 -14.87 29.03 18.65
CA ASN A 113 -14.29 27.76 19.08
C ASN A 113 -12.93 27.52 18.41
N MET A 114 -12.02 26.91 19.16
CA MET A 114 -10.75 26.40 18.65
C MET A 114 -11.01 25.16 17.79
N GLU A 115 -10.57 25.17 16.53
CA GLU A 115 -10.71 24.04 15.61
C GLU A 115 -9.33 23.52 15.18
N ARG A 116 -9.22 22.19 15.01
CA ARG A 116 -8.04 21.57 14.41
C ARG A 116 -8.17 21.61 12.90
N VAL A 117 -7.09 22.02 12.23
CA VAL A 117 -6.96 21.95 10.78
C VAL A 117 -5.75 21.10 10.40
N TYR A 118 -5.84 20.45 9.24
CA TYR A 118 -4.91 19.43 8.78
C TYR A 118 -4.33 19.77 7.41
N ALA A 119 -3.08 19.40 7.19
CA ALA A 119 -2.42 19.49 5.89
C ALA A 119 -1.65 18.19 5.60
N ALA A 120 -1.44 17.90 4.32
CA ALA A 120 -0.69 16.72 3.88
C ALA A 120 0.81 16.87 4.17
N GLU A 121 1.45 15.77 4.54
CA GLU A 121 2.91 15.68 4.56
C GLU A 121 3.43 15.05 3.25
N PRO A 122 4.73 15.20 2.91
CA PRO A 122 5.28 14.70 1.65
C PRO A 122 5.06 13.21 1.37
N VAL A 123 4.86 12.39 2.40
CA VAL A 123 4.58 10.96 2.25
C VAL A 123 3.22 10.70 1.57
N CYS A 124 2.23 11.58 1.75
CA CYS A 124 0.91 11.44 1.13
C CYS A 124 0.97 11.34 -0.40
N LYS A 125 1.96 11.98 -1.04
CA LYS A 125 2.08 11.97 -2.51
C LYS A 125 2.20 10.56 -3.10
N TYR A 126 2.73 9.60 -2.34
CA TYR A 126 2.85 8.20 -2.77
C TYR A 126 1.55 7.40 -2.63
N PHE A 127 0.53 7.98 -2.00
CA PHE A 127 -0.76 7.34 -1.73
C PHE A 127 -1.95 8.10 -2.35
N VAL A 128 -1.69 9.12 -3.16
CA VAL A 128 -2.72 9.79 -3.95
C VAL A 128 -3.03 8.95 -5.19
N LYS A 129 -4.27 9.00 -5.66
CA LYS A 129 -4.69 8.34 -6.90
C LYS A 129 -3.93 8.91 -8.08
N ASP A 130 -3.55 8.02 -8.97
CA ASP A 130 -2.75 8.33 -10.14
C ASP A 130 -3.48 9.33 -11.06
N SER A 131 -2.94 10.53 -11.19
CA SER A 131 -3.44 11.57 -12.11
C SER A 131 -2.50 11.86 -13.27
N ASP A 132 -1.23 11.44 -13.18
CA ASP A 132 -0.16 11.71 -14.14
C ASP A 132 0.52 10.44 -14.67
N GLY A 133 -0.05 9.26 -14.41
CA GLY A 133 0.49 7.96 -14.77
C GLY A 133 1.71 7.55 -13.93
N SER A 134 1.96 8.17 -12.77
CA SER A 134 3.12 7.88 -11.91
C SER A 134 2.98 6.63 -11.05
N GLY A 135 1.77 6.08 -10.94
CA GLY A 135 1.47 4.98 -10.03
C GLY A 135 1.28 5.45 -8.59
N SER A 136 0.85 4.53 -7.72
CA SER A 136 0.50 4.79 -6.33
C SER A 136 0.75 3.55 -5.46
N LEU A 137 1.09 3.76 -4.19
CA LEU A 137 1.11 2.71 -3.17
C LEU A 137 -0.27 2.49 -2.55
N ALA A 138 -1.26 3.34 -2.84
CA ALA A 138 -2.59 3.25 -2.24
C ALA A 138 -3.27 1.90 -2.51
N SER A 139 -3.32 1.47 -3.76
CA SER A 139 -3.96 0.19 -4.12
C SER A 139 -3.22 -1.01 -3.51
N LEU A 140 -1.89 -0.95 -3.48
CA LEU A 140 -1.06 -1.99 -2.83
C LEU A 140 -1.32 -2.06 -1.33
N PHE A 141 -1.41 -0.91 -0.68
CA PHE A 141 -1.72 -0.83 0.74
C PHE A 141 -3.13 -1.38 1.04
N ILE A 142 -4.13 -1.01 0.24
CA ILE A 142 -5.51 -1.53 0.38
C ILE A 142 -5.54 -3.05 0.17
N MET A 143 -4.82 -3.56 -0.84
CA MET A 143 -4.73 -5.00 -1.12
C MET A 143 -4.16 -5.79 0.07
N PHE A 144 -3.05 -5.34 0.66
CA PHE A 144 -2.45 -6.02 1.82
C PHE A 144 -3.33 -6.01 3.07
N HIS A 145 -4.28 -5.07 3.14
CA HIS A 145 -5.24 -4.94 4.24
C HIS A 145 -6.66 -5.31 3.79
N ASP A 146 -6.81 -6.03 2.67
CA ASP A 146 -8.08 -6.63 2.27
C ASP A 146 -8.38 -7.84 3.15
N GLN A 147 -9.68 -8.12 3.36
CA GLN A 147 -10.12 -9.27 4.15
C GLN A 147 -9.52 -10.60 3.66
N VAL A 148 -9.27 -10.73 2.35
CA VAL A 148 -8.67 -11.92 1.74
C VAL A 148 -7.27 -12.16 2.29
N ILE A 149 -6.43 -11.12 2.33
CA ILE A 149 -5.07 -11.19 2.87
C ILE A 149 -5.09 -11.33 4.39
N PHE A 150 -5.99 -10.63 5.09
CA PHE A 150 -6.13 -10.78 6.55
C PHE A 150 -6.44 -12.22 6.96
N LYS A 151 -7.34 -12.89 6.25
CA LYS A 151 -7.66 -14.30 6.51
C LYS A 151 -6.46 -15.23 6.28
N THR A 152 -5.56 -14.89 5.35
CA THR A 152 -4.33 -15.64 5.14
C THR A 152 -3.41 -15.57 6.36
N TRP A 153 -3.27 -14.39 6.98
CA TRP A 153 -2.41 -14.20 8.16
C TRP A 153 -2.81 -15.06 9.37
N THR A 154 -4.08 -15.39 9.53
CA THR A 154 -4.54 -16.26 10.64
C THR A 154 -3.99 -17.68 10.54
N ASN A 155 -3.47 -18.07 9.37
CA ASN A 155 -2.92 -19.40 9.09
C ASN A 155 -1.37 -19.42 9.09
N LEU A 156 -0.70 -18.32 9.46
CA LEU A 156 0.76 -18.24 9.45
C LEU A 156 1.42 -19.24 10.40
N LYS A 157 0.81 -19.48 11.56
CA LYS A 157 1.24 -20.53 12.51
C LYS A 157 1.26 -21.91 11.83
N ASP A 158 0.24 -22.16 11.01
CA ASP A 158 0.07 -23.27 10.06
C ASP A 158 1.31 -23.61 9.24
N VAL A 159 1.87 -22.55 8.65
CA VAL A 159 3.03 -22.63 7.76
C VAL A 159 4.25 -23.15 8.51
N ILE A 160 4.46 -22.70 9.75
CA ILE A 160 5.61 -23.08 10.55
C ILE A 160 5.48 -24.50 11.10
N LEU A 161 4.29 -24.84 11.62
CA LEU A 161 4.08 -26.13 12.27
C LEU A 161 3.96 -27.27 11.27
N GLU A 162 3.34 -27.02 10.13
CA GLU A 162 2.87 -28.08 9.22
C GLU A 162 3.36 -27.88 7.78
N GLY A 163 4.11 -26.80 7.48
CA GLY A 163 4.65 -26.54 6.14
C GLY A 163 3.58 -26.25 5.08
N ARG A 164 2.34 -25.97 5.50
CA ARG A 164 1.22 -25.73 4.58
C ARG A 164 1.28 -24.33 3.99
N ASP A 165 0.72 -24.18 2.80
CA ASP A 165 0.46 -22.86 2.21
C ASP A 165 -0.67 -22.15 2.99
N ALA A 166 -0.37 -20.97 3.56
CA ALA A 166 -1.33 -20.22 4.37
C ALA A 166 -2.56 -19.78 3.57
N PHE A 167 -2.37 -19.38 2.31
CA PHE A 167 -3.46 -18.88 1.47
C PHE A 167 -4.43 -20.02 1.13
N ARG A 168 -3.89 -21.16 0.72
CA ARG A 168 -4.64 -22.38 0.41
C ARG A 168 -5.34 -22.94 1.63
N THR A 169 -4.73 -22.85 2.80
CA THR A 169 -5.39 -23.22 4.07
C THR A 169 -6.56 -22.29 4.38
N ALA A 170 -6.40 -20.98 4.16
CA ALA A 170 -7.44 -19.98 4.42
C ALA A 170 -8.61 -20.04 3.42
N HIS A 171 -8.34 -20.33 2.15
CA HIS A 171 -9.29 -20.12 1.04
C HIS A 171 -9.61 -21.39 0.23
N GLY A 172 -8.95 -22.51 0.51
CA GLY A 172 -9.17 -23.80 -0.16
C GLY A 172 -8.54 -23.94 -1.56
N MET A 173 -7.93 -22.87 -2.08
CA MET A 173 -7.31 -22.81 -3.40
C MET A 173 -6.07 -21.91 -3.37
N SER A 174 -5.21 -21.98 -4.39
CA SER A 174 -4.05 -21.11 -4.50
C SER A 174 -4.44 -19.64 -4.74
N LEU A 175 -3.51 -18.72 -4.50
CA LEU A 175 -3.71 -17.28 -4.71
C LEU A 175 -4.17 -16.98 -6.14
N PHE A 176 -3.51 -17.55 -7.16
CA PHE A 176 -3.86 -17.30 -8.55
C PHE A 176 -5.20 -17.90 -8.96
N GLU A 177 -5.58 -19.07 -8.43
CA GLU A 177 -6.94 -19.60 -8.62
C GLU A 177 -7.99 -18.65 -8.02
N TYR A 178 -7.73 -18.11 -6.83
CA TYR A 178 -8.62 -17.17 -6.16
C TYR A 178 -8.74 -15.82 -6.90
N ILE A 179 -7.62 -15.26 -7.37
CA ILE A 179 -7.58 -14.04 -8.18
C ILE A 179 -8.46 -14.17 -9.43
N ASN A 180 -8.51 -15.35 -10.05
CA ASN A 180 -9.35 -15.60 -11.22
C ASN A 180 -10.82 -15.84 -10.86
N LEU A 181 -11.11 -16.26 -9.63
CA LEU A 181 -12.46 -16.57 -9.16
C LEU A 181 -13.19 -15.34 -8.61
N ASP A 182 -12.51 -14.50 -7.83
CA ASP A 182 -13.07 -13.29 -7.22
C ASP A 182 -12.66 -12.06 -8.04
N GLU A 183 -13.56 -11.60 -8.91
CA GLU A 183 -13.34 -10.45 -9.80
C GLU A 183 -12.92 -9.19 -9.03
N ARG A 184 -13.54 -8.91 -7.88
CA ARG A 184 -13.24 -7.74 -7.05
C ARG A 184 -11.81 -7.79 -6.51
N PHE A 185 -11.39 -8.93 -5.96
CA PHE A 185 -10.03 -9.08 -5.45
C PHE A 185 -9.01 -9.14 -6.59
N GLY A 186 -9.36 -9.78 -7.70
CA GLY A 186 -8.51 -9.84 -8.89
C GLY A 186 -8.23 -8.46 -9.50
N GLU A 187 -9.26 -7.62 -9.64
CA GLU A 187 -9.09 -6.22 -10.07
C GLU A 187 -8.19 -5.43 -9.12
N LEU A 188 -8.41 -5.56 -7.79
CA LEU A 188 -7.59 -4.91 -6.78
C LEU A 188 -6.14 -5.37 -6.85
N PHE A 189 -5.90 -6.67 -6.99
CA PHE A 189 -4.58 -7.27 -7.12
C PHE A 189 -3.85 -6.74 -8.36
N HIS A 190 -4.48 -6.80 -9.54
CA HIS A 190 -3.89 -6.31 -10.78
C HIS A 190 -3.57 -4.82 -10.71
N ARG A 191 -4.48 -4.00 -10.17
CA ARG A 191 -4.25 -2.56 -9.97
C ARG A 191 -3.08 -2.31 -9.03
N ALA A 192 -3.05 -2.98 -7.87
CA ALA A 192 -1.98 -2.87 -6.89
C ALA A 192 -0.60 -3.21 -7.47
N MET A 193 -0.49 -4.32 -8.21
CA MET A 193 0.76 -4.72 -8.87
C MET A 193 1.17 -3.73 -9.97
N SER A 194 0.23 -3.29 -10.79
CA SER A 194 0.48 -2.36 -11.89
C SER A 194 0.96 -0.99 -11.38
N GLU A 195 0.25 -0.40 -10.42
CA GLU A 195 0.57 0.93 -9.88
C GLU A 195 1.90 0.93 -9.11
N SER A 196 2.15 -0.08 -8.27
CA SER A 196 3.39 -0.17 -7.51
C SER A 196 4.62 -0.40 -8.41
N SER A 197 4.49 -1.29 -9.39
CA SER A 197 5.56 -1.58 -10.35
C SER A 197 5.85 -0.39 -11.26
N THR A 198 4.84 0.42 -11.60
CA THR A 198 5.00 1.65 -12.40
C THR A 198 5.92 2.65 -11.70
N MET A 199 5.73 2.90 -10.41
CA MET A 199 6.61 3.81 -9.65
C MET A 199 8.06 3.31 -9.63
N ILE A 200 8.25 2.01 -9.40
CA ILE A 200 9.58 1.39 -9.38
C ILE A 200 10.23 1.51 -10.75
N MET A 201 9.52 1.14 -11.83
CA MET A 201 10.07 1.16 -13.18
C MET A 201 10.42 2.58 -13.64
N LYS A 202 9.63 3.60 -13.29
CA LYS A 202 9.98 5.00 -13.56
C LYS A 202 11.34 5.36 -12.95
N LYS A 203 11.63 4.93 -11.71
CA LYS A 203 12.94 5.12 -11.07
C LYS A 203 14.04 4.28 -11.69
N VAL A 204 13.78 3.02 -12.03
CA VAL A 204 14.74 2.19 -12.77
C VAL A 204 15.13 2.88 -14.07
N LEU A 205 14.17 3.37 -14.84
CA LEU A 205 14.44 4.05 -16.12
C LEU A 205 15.27 5.33 -15.96
N GLU A 206 15.20 6.04 -14.83
CA GLU A 206 16.04 7.22 -14.58
C GLU A 206 17.54 6.85 -14.56
N VAL A 207 17.89 5.74 -13.91
CA VAL A 207 19.29 5.40 -13.57
C VAL A 207 19.87 4.23 -14.36
N TYR A 208 19.04 3.26 -14.74
CA TYR A 208 19.49 2.04 -15.40
C TYR A 208 19.64 2.26 -16.90
N ARG A 209 20.85 1.99 -17.40
CA ARG A 209 21.22 2.11 -18.82
C ARG A 209 21.31 0.78 -19.56
N GLY A 210 21.08 -0.36 -18.90
CA GLY A 210 21.23 -1.68 -19.55
C GLY A 210 20.17 -2.00 -20.61
N PHE A 211 19.19 -1.12 -20.82
CA PHE A 211 18.28 -1.18 -21.98
C PHE A 211 18.88 -0.56 -23.25
N GLU A 212 19.97 0.19 -23.15
CA GLU A 212 20.64 0.78 -24.31
C GLU A 212 21.27 -0.33 -25.17
N GLY A 213 20.90 -0.36 -26.46
CA GLY A 213 21.39 -1.38 -27.40
C GLY A 213 20.64 -2.70 -27.36
N VAL A 214 19.54 -2.81 -26.61
CA VAL A 214 18.65 -3.96 -26.65
C VAL A 214 17.77 -3.87 -27.89
N ASP A 215 17.80 -4.87 -28.77
CA ASP A 215 16.92 -4.89 -29.95
C ASP A 215 15.53 -5.48 -29.65
N THR A 216 15.48 -6.48 -28.77
CA THR A 216 14.24 -7.20 -28.41
C THR A 216 14.25 -7.50 -26.93
N LEU A 217 13.17 -7.12 -26.25
CA LEU A 217 12.98 -7.33 -24.82
C LEU A 217 11.73 -8.19 -24.60
N VAL A 218 11.87 -9.25 -23.83
CA VAL A 218 10.75 -10.10 -23.42
C VAL A 218 10.49 -9.88 -21.94
N ASP A 219 9.28 -9.43 -21.59
CA ASP A 219 8.81 -9.28 -20.22
C ASP A 219 8.02 -10.54 -19.83
N VAL A 220 8.61 -11.40 -19.00
CA VAL A 220 8.04 -12.69 -18.59
C VAL A 220 7.29 -12.52 -17.28
N GLY A 221 5.98 -12.82 -17.29
CA GLY A 221 5.09 -12.44 -16.20
C GLY A 221 4.76 -10.94 -16.21
N GLY A 222 4.80 -10.30 -17.39
CA GLY A 222 4.62 -8.85 -17.54
C GLY A 222 3.18 -8.37 -17.37
N ALA A 223 2.26 -9.27 -17.02
CA ALA A 223 0.86 -9.00 -16.75
C ALA A 223 0.18 -8.20 -17.88
N ASN A 224 -0.39 -7.04 -17.56
CA ASN A 224 -1.05 -6.17 -18.54
C ASN A 224 -0.06 -5.42 -19.45
N GLY A 225 1.25 -5.62 -19.32
CA GLY A 225 2.29 -5.04 -20.19
C GLY A 225 2.66 -3.58 -19.87
N THR A 226 2.18 -3.03 -18.75
CA THR A 226 2.44 -1.63 -18.38
C THR A 226 3.93 -1.32 -18.28
N ILE A 227 4.69 -2.23 -17.69
CA ILE A 227 6.14 -2.07 -17.48
C ILE A 227 6.89 -2.06 -18.81
N LEU A 228 6.60 -3.04 -19.66
CA LEU A 228 7.16 -3.08 -21.01
C LEU A 228 6.80 -1.83 -21.83
N GLY A 229 5.56 -1.33 -21.70
CA GLY A 229 5.12 -0.09 -22.33
C GLY A 229 5.92 1.14 -21.88
N LEU A 230 6.27 1.25 -20.60
CA LEU A 230 7.15 2.32 -20.11
C LEU A 230 8.55 2.23 -20.71
N ILE A 231 9.10 1.01 -20.83
CA ILE A 231 10.42 0.77 -21.39
C ILE A 231 10.44 1.13 -22.88
N THR A 232 9.49 0.64 -23.67
CA THR A 232 9.44 0.92 -25.13
C THR A 232 9.09 2.37 -25.43
N CYS A 233 8.36 3.06 -24.55
CA CYS A 233 8.14 4.51 -24.65
C CYS A 233 9.45 5.30 -24.50
N LYS A 234 10.32 4.91 -23.56
CA LYS A 234 11.62 5.54 -23.37
C LYS A 234 12.66 5.13 -24.41
N TYR A 235 12.61 3.89 -24.88
CA TYR A 235 13.53 3.31 -25.85
C TYR A 235 12.76 2.77 -27.07
N PRO A 236 12.34 3.64 -28.00
CA PRO A 236 11.46 3.25 -29.11
C PRO A 236 12.07 2.25 -30.10
N HIS A 237 13.39 2.04 -30.05
CA HIS A 237 14.07 1.04 -30.87
C HIS A 237 13.83 -0.40 -30.39
N ILE A 238 13.48 -0.58 -29.11
CA ILE A 238 13.25 -1.90 -28.52
C ILE A 238 11.94 -2.49 -29.07
N LYS A 239 12.01 -3.71 -29.59
CA LYS A 239 10.83 -4.53 -29.89
C LYS A 239 10.40 -5.27 -28.63
N GLY A 240 9.30 -4.86 -28.01
CA GLY A 240 8.79 -5.47 -26.79
C GLY A 240 7.94 -6.72 -27.08
N VAL A 241 8.13 -7.78 -26.29
CA VAL A 241 7.24 -8.95 -26.21
C VAL A 241 6.76 -9.11 -24.78
N ASN A 242 5.47 -8.88 -24.53
CA ASN A 242 4.86 -9.14 -23.23
C ASN A 242 4.39 -10.60 -23.19
N PHE A 243 4.87 -11.36 -22.21
CA PHE A 243 4.59 -12.79 -22.09
C PHE A 243 3.94 -13.10 -20.75
N ASP A 244 2.71 -13.63 -20.80
CA ASP A 244 1.94 -14.02 -19.61
C ASP A 244 0.96 -15.15 -19.95
N LEU A 245 0.19 -15.59 -18.95
CA LEU A 245 -0.91 -16.54 -19.11
C LEU A 245 -1.96 -15.97 -20.08
N ALA A 246 -2.54 -16.84 -20.90
CA ALA A 246 -3.50 -16.44 -21.94
C ALA A 246 -4.68 -15.60 -21.40
N GLN A 247 -5.16 -15.93 -20.19
CA GLN A 247 -6.25 -15.25 -19.50
C GLN A 247 -5.88 -13.87 -18.94
N VAL A 248 -4.59 -13.62 -18.65
CA VAL A 248 -4.13 -12.29 -18.21
C VAL A 248 -4.05 -11.35 -19.41
N LEU A 249 -3.66 -11.88 -20.57
CA LEU A 249 -3.46 -11.11 -21.80
C LEU A 249 -4.77 -10.73 -22.51
N THR A 250 -5.93 -11.29 -22.16
CA THR A 250 -7.22 -10.93 -22.77
C THR A 250 -7.63 -9.48 -22.50
N HIS A 251 -7.20 -8.92 -21.37
CA HIS A 251 -7.53 -7.56 -20.95
C HIS A 251 -6.34 -6.60 -21.04
N ALA A 252 -5.20 -7.05 -21.60
CA ALA A 252 -4.02 -6.21 -21.73
C ALA A 252 -4.25 -5.10 -22.77
N PRO A 253 -4.04 -3.82 -22.41
CA PRO A 253 -4.10 -2.73 -23.37
C PRO A 253 -2.98 -2.85 -24.41
N PHE A 254 -3.21 -2.26 -25.57
CA PHE A 254 -2.20 -2.20 -26.63
C PHE A 254 -1.20 -1.07 -26.36
N TYR A 255 0.10 -1.39 -26.33
CA TYR A 255 1.17 -0.40 -26.26
C TYR A 255 1.97 -0.36 -27.58
N PRO A 256 2.24 0.82 -28.17
CA PRO A 256 3.09 0.94 -29.35
C PRO A 256 4.46 0.28 -29.14
N GLY A 257 4.92 -0.48 -30.14
CA GLY A 257 6.19 -1.21 -30.08
C GLY A 257 6.16 -2.53 -29.29
N THR A 258 5.00 -2.92 -28.75
CA THR A 258 4.83 -4.18 -28.00
C THR A 258 4.02 -5.21 -28.80
N LYS A 259 4.32 -6.49 -28.59
CA LYS A 259 3.54 -7.64 -29.04
C LYS A 259 3.13 -8.49 -27.84
N LEU A 260 1.88 -8.93 -27.79
CA LEU A 260 1.40 -9.87 -26.78
C LEU A 260 1.70 -11.30 -27.22
N ASN A 261 2.27 -12.12 -26.33
CA ASN A 261 2.53 -13.53 -26.60
C ASN A 261 1.99 -14.41 -25.46
N LYS A 262 1.15 -15.38 -25.81
CA LYS A 262 0.40 -16.19 -24.84
C LYS A 262 1.16 -17.45 -24.47
N SER A 263 1.29 -17.73 -23.17
CA SER A 263 1.69 -19.05 -22.67
C SER A 263 0.49 -20.00 -22.71
N TYR A 264 0.63 -21.13 -23.40
CA TYR A 264 -0.43 -22.15 -23.47
C TYR A 264 -0.14 -23.39 -22.63
N ASN A 265 1.06 -23.58 -22.05
CA ASN A 265 1.41 -24.86 -21.38
C ASN A 265 2.63 -24.81 -20.42
N ILE A 266 3.00 -23.67 -19.83
CA ILE A 266 4.10 -23.62 -18.85
C ILE A 266 3.51 -23.67 -17.44
N LYS A 267 3.66 -24.81 -16.74
CA LYS A 267 3.46 -24.90 -15.29
C LYS A 267 4.74 -24.40 -14.62
N PHE A 268 4.64 -23.32 -13.83
CA PHE A 268 5.65 -22.98 -12.83
C PHE A 268 5.41 -23.79 -11.56
#